data_AF-A0A2U0I8A7-F1
#
_entry.id   AF-A0A2U0I8A7-F1
#
_cell.length_a   1.000
_cell.length_b   1.000
_cell.length_c   1.000
_cell.angle_alpha   90.00
_cell.angle_beta   90.00
_cell.angle_gamma   90.00
#
_symmetry.space_group_name_H-M   'P 1'
#
loop_
_entity.id
_entity.type
_entity.pdbx_description
1 polymer ?
#
loop_
_entity_poly.entity_id
_entity_poly.type
_entity_poly.pdbx_seq_one_letter_code
_entity_poly.pdbx_strand_id
1 'polypeptide(L)'
;MAKKKKLIELDEKTLEILEKEAKANNRSLKNYIENHFENLARQLAEPSVEYKAMMDDLLERQEKGTLKTIPIDEIRKKYGISRNIVD
;
A
#
# COMPACT_ATOMS: atom_id res chain seq x y z
N MET A 1 -10.75 -10.68 -18.65
CA MET A 1 -9.46 -11.29 -18.28
C MET A 1 -9.60 -12.81 -18.29
N ALA A 2 -8.61 -13.54 -18.82
CA ALA A 2 -8.61 -15.00 -18.79
C ALA A 2 -8.44 -15.49 -17.34
N LYS A 3 -9.31 -16.42 -16.90
CA LYS A 3 -9.24 -17.01 -15.55
C LYS A 3 -8.44 -18.30 -15.61
N LYS A 4 -7.46 -18.47 -14.71
CA LYS A 4 -6.71 -19.72 -14.52
C LYS A 4 -7.10 -20.35 -13.18
N LYS A 5 -7.32 -21.67 -13.15
CA LYS A 5 -7.58 -22.42 -11.92
C LYS A 5 -6.23 -22.82 -11.30
N LYS A 6 -6.04 -22.53 -10.01
CA LYS A 6 -4.88 -23.00 -9.24
C LYS A 6 -5.39 -23.70 -7.98
N LEU A 7 -4.83 -24.87 -7.70
CA LEU A 7 -5.10 -25.65 -6.48
C LEU A 7 -4.01 -25.30 -5.46
N ILE A 8 -4.41 -25.13 -4.21
CA ILE A 8 -3.53 -24.81 -3.09
C ILE A 8 -3.95 -25.72 -1.94
N GLU A 9 -3.01 -26.43 -1.34
CA GLU A 9 -3.24 -27.19 -0.12
C GLU A 9 -3.02 -26.26 1.07
N LEU A 10 -4.00 -26.23 1.97
CA LEU A 10 -3.98 -25.43 3.19
C LEU A 10 -4.34 -26.36 4.34
N ASP A 11 -3.73 -26.15 5.50
CA ASP A 11 -4.18 -26.81 6.71
C ASP A 11 -5.58 -26.30 7.12
N GLU A 12 -6.30 -27.13 7.86
CA GLU A 12 -7.69 -26.88 8.25
C GLU A 12 -7.85 -25.58 9.05
N LYS A 13 -6.91 -25.31 9.97
CA LYS A 13 -6.92 -24.09 10.78
C LYS A 13 -6.75 -22.83 9.93
N THR A 14 -5.87 -22.88 8.93
CA THR A 14 -5.68 -21.77 7.99
C THR A 14 -6.95 -21.54 7.16
N LEU A 15 -7.61 -22.60 6.70
CA LEU A 15 -8.87 -22.49 5.96
C LEU A 15 -9.97 -21.85 6.82
N GLU A 16 -10.11 -22.28 8.08
CA GLU A 16 -11.09 -21.72 9.03
C GLU A 16 -10.89 -20.21 9.23
N ILE A 17 -9.65 -19.76 9.39
CA ILE A 17 -9.33 -18.34 9.55
C ILE A 17 -9.73 -17.57 8.29
N LEU A 18 -9.35 -18.06 7.10
CA LEU A 18 -9.64 -17.38 5.84
C LEU A 18 -11.15 -17.29 5.59
N GLU A 19 -11.91 -18.33 5.93
CA GLU A 19 -13.38 -18.29 5.82
C GLU A 19 -14.02 -17.30 6.79
N LYS A 20 -13.54 -17.26 8.03
CA LYS A 20 -14.02 -16.31 9.04
C LYS A 20 -13.77 -14.87 8.59
N GLU A 21 -12.58 -14.57 8.12
CA GLU A 21 -12.22 -13.24 7.62
C GLU A 21 -12.98 -12.86 6.33
N ALA A 22 -13.17 -13.82 5.42
CA ALA A 22 -13.99 -13.59 4.23
C ALA A 22 -15.43 -13.22 4.59
N LYS A 23 -16.04 -13.94 5.55
CA LYS A 23 -17.37 -13.65 6.08
C LYS A 23 -17.43 -12.29 6.77
N ALA A 24 -16.45 -11.95 7.60
CA ALA A 24 -16.39 -10.64 8.26
C ALA A 24 -16.32 -9.48 7.26
N ASN A 25 -15.69 -9.69 6.10
CA ASN A 25 -15.62 -8.72 5.01
C ASN A 25 -16.81 -8.76 4.04
N ASN A 26 -17.86 -9.54 4.32
CA ASN A 26 -19.01 -9.77 3.43
C ASN A 26 -18.61 -10.20 2.01
N ARG A 27 -17.60 -11.07 1.90
CA ARG A 27 -17.06 -11.56 0.62
C ARG A 27 -17.02 -13.08 0.59
N SER A 28 -17.09 -13.65 -0.62
CA SER A 28 -16.76 -15.07 -0.80
C SER A 28 -15.27 -15.30 -0.57
N LEU A 29 -14.90 -16.49 -0.09
CA LEU A 29 -13.51 -16.89 0.14
C LEU A 29 -12.64 -16.65 -1.11
N LYS A 30 -13.16 -16.99 -2.29
CA LYS A 30 -12.50 -16.75 -3.58
C LYS A 30 -12.16 -15.26 -3.79
N ASN A 31 -13.16 -14.39 -3.65
CA ASN A 31 -12.97 -12.96 -3.91
C ASN A 31 -12.11 -12.29 -2.83
N TYR A 32 -12.20 -12.78 -1.59
CA TYR A 32 -11.34 -12.36 -0.50
C TYR A 32 -9.87 -12.67 -0.81
N ILE A 33 -9.57 -13.92 -1.17
CA ILE A 33 -8.21 -14.36 -1.50
C ILE A 33 -7.64 -13.65 -2.73
N GLU A 34 -8.43 -13.52 -3.81
CA GLU A 34 -7.99 -12.81 -5.03
C GLU A 34 -7.60 -11.36 -4.72
N ASN A 35 -8.45 -10.65 -3.98
CA ASN A 35 -8.15 -9.27 -3.57
C ASN A 35 -6.94 -9.20 -2.63
N HIS A 36 -6.83 -10.14 -1.70
CA HIS A 36 -5.71 -10.17 -0.75
C HIS A 36 -4.37 -10.40 -1.47
N PHE A 37 -4.32 -11.37 -2.38
CA PHE A 37 -3.12 -11.64 -3.18
C PHE A 37 -2.76 -10.50 -4.11
N GLU A 38 -3.73 -9.84 -4.72
CA GLU A 38 -3.48 -8.66 -5.55
C GLU A 38 -2.88 -7.51 -4.73
N ASN A 39 -3.44 -7.24 -3.55
CA ASN A 39 -2.93 -6.17 -2.68
C ASN A 39 -1.56 -6.52 -2.12
N LEU A 40 -1.34 -7.75 -1.69
CA LEU A 40 -0.04 -8.20 -1.19
C LEU A 40 1.01 -8.10 -2.29
N ALA A 41 0.70 -8.52 -3.52
CA ALA A 41 1.61 -8.38 -4.65
C ALA A 41 1.97 -6.92 -4.93
N ARG A 42 1.01 -5.99 -4.82
CA ARG A 42 1.27 -4.55 -4.97
C ARG A 42 2.09 -3.95 -3.84
N GLN A 43 1.88 -4.40 -2.61
CA GLN A 43 2.63 -3.94 -1.44
C GLN A 43 4.08 -4.44 -1.45
N LEU A 44 4.30 -5.66 -1.93
CA LEU A 44 5.63 -6.26 -2.08
C LEU A 44 6.32 -5.85 -3.38
N ALA A 45 5.59 -5.27 -4.34
CA ALA A 45 6.17 -4.80 -5.57
C ALA A 45 7.21 -3.73 -5.27
N GLU A 46 8.33 -3.79 -5.96
CA GLU A 46 9.30 -2.70 -5.90
C GLU A 46 8.65 -1.38 -6.32
N PRO A 47 9.03 -0.26 -5.70
CA PRO A 47 8.60 1.05 -6.16
C PRO A 47 8.88 1.22 -7.65
N SER A 48 8.03 1.98 -8.34
CA SER A 48 8.18 2.18 -9.78
C SER A 48 9.53 2.82 -10.11
N VAL A 49 10.01 2.61 -11.34
CA VAL A 49 11.28 3.19 -11.80
C VAL A 49 11.24 4.71 -11.68
N GLU A 50 10.10 5.33 -11.97
CA GLU A 50 9.88 6.77 -11.86
C GLU A 50 9.97 7.24 -10.41
N TYR A 51 9.41 6.47 -9.47
CA TYR A 51 9.51 6.79 -8.05
C TYR A 51 10.94 6.69 -7.53
N LYS A 52 11.67 5.63 -7.93
CA LYS A 52 13.09 5.46 -7.58
C LYS A 52 13.92 6.63 -8.11
N ALA A 53 13.75 6.98 -9.39
CA ALA A 53 14.45 8.10 -10.01
C ALA A 53 14.13 9.46 -9.34
N MET A 54 12.88 9.68 -8.93
CA MET A 54 12.49 10.87 -8.16
C MET A 54 13.21 10.91 -6.81
N MET A 55 13.34 9.78 -6.12
CA MET A 55 14.04 9.69 -4.85
C MET A 55 15.55 9.90 -5.01
N ASP A 56 16.15 9.34 -6.05
CA ASP A 56 17.57 9.55 -6.36
C ASP A 56 17.87 11.05 -6.59
N ASP A 57 17.03 11.75 -7.36
CA ASP A 57 17.15 13.21 -7.58
C ASP A 57 16.93 14.03 -6.29
N LEU A 58 16.00 13.61 -5.42
CA LEU A 58 15.79 14.26 -4.12
C LEU A 58 17.02 14.13 -3.21
N LEU A 59 17.60 12.93 -3.14
CA LEU A 59 18.80 12.65 -2.35
C LEU A 59 20.00 13.43 -2.89
N GLU A 60 20.17 13.49 -4.20
CA GLU A 60 21.24 14.27 -4.84
C GLU A 60 21.12 15.78 -4.52
N ARG A 61 19.90 16.33 -4.55
CA ARG A 61 19.64 17.73 -4.18
C ARG A 61 19.90 17.99 -2.69
N GLN A 62 19.61 17.01 -1.84
CA GLN A 62 19.90 17.10 -0.41
C GLN A 62 21.41 17.12 -0.16
N GLU A 63 22.17 16.22 -0.77
CA GLU A 63 23.63 16.16 -0.66
C GLU A 63 24.30 17.44 -1.20
N LYS A 64 23.80 17.99 -2.30
CA LYS A 64 24.28 19.25 -2.87
C LYS A 64 23.81 20.50 -2.11
N GLY A 65 22.96 20.36 -1.10
CA GLY A 65 22.39 21.48 -0.34
C GLY A 65 21.45 22.38 -1.15
N THR A 66 20.93 21.90 -2.29
CA THR A 66 20.02 22.66 -3.17
C THR A 66 18.55 22.33 -2.93
N LEU A 67 18.28 21.35 -2.07
CA LEU A 67 16.93 20.95 -1.69
C LEU A 67 16.21 22.10 -0.95
N LYS A 68 15.16 22.63 -1.58
CA LYS A 68 14.28 23.60 -0.93
C LYS A 68 13.24 22.86 -0.11
N THR A 69 13.26 23.06 1.20
CA THR A 69 12.25 22.54 2.11
C THR A 69 11.29 23.67 2.49
N ILE A 70 10.04 23.31 2.77
CA ILE A 70 9.02 24.25 3.25
C ILE A 70 8.61 23.77 4.65
N PRO A 71 8.55 24.65 5.66
CA PRO A 71 8.05 24.27 6.97
C PRO A 71 6.64 23.67 6.89
N ILE A 72 6.39 22.60 7.66
CA ILE A 72 5.11 21.89 7.61
C ILE A 72 3.92 22.79 7.96
N ASP A 73 4.13 23.80 8.81
CA ASP A 73 3.08 24.74 9.22
C ASP A 73 2.64 25.64 8.06
N GLU A 74 3.54 25.99 7.14
CA GLU A 74 3.19 26.74 5.92
C GLU A 74 2.37 25.89 4.95
N ILE A 75 2.73 24.61 4.80
CA ILE A 75 1.96 23.64 4.01
C ILE A 75 0.57 23.45 4.61
N ARG A 76 0.46 23.25 5.93
CA ARG A 76 -0.82 23.12 6.63
C ARG A 76 -1.71 24.34 6.42
N LYS A 77 -1.16 25.55 6.53
CA LYS A 77 -1.89 26.80 6.26
C LYS A 77 -2.36 26.87 4.81
N LYS A 78 -1.53 26.46 3.85
CA LYS A 78 -1.87 26.43 2.42
C LYS A 78 -3.03 25.48 2.11
N TYR A 79 -3.11 24.34 2.80
CA TYR A 79 -4.11 23.29 2.53
C TYR A 79 -5.23 23.20 3.57
N GLY A 80 -5.28 24.09 4.57
CA GLY A 80 -6.34 24.14 5.58
C GLY A 80 -6.35 22.96 6.56
N ILE A 81 -5.21 22.30 6.78
CA ILE A 81 -5.10 21.11 7.66
C ILE A 81 -4.81 21.56 9.09
N SER A 82 -5.75 21.36 10.02
CA SER A 82 -5.58 21.70 11.45
C SER A 82 -4.96 20.53 12.24
N ARG A 83 -4.22 20.84 13.32
CA ARG A 83 -3.60 19.83 14.21
C ARG A 83 -4.62 18.84 14.79
N ASN A 84 -5.88 19.24 14.94
CA ASN A 84 -6.90 18.48 15.64
C ASN A 84 -7.44 17.25 14.89
N ILE A 85 -6.95 16.96 13.67
CA ILE A 85 -7.47 15.85 12.84
C ILE A 85 -6.59 14.59 12.98
N VAL A 86 -5.33 14.70 13.40
CA VAL A 86 -4.47 13.54 13.65
C VAL A 86 -3.42 13.90 14.71
N ASP A 87 -3.75 13.65 15.98
CA ASP A 87 -2.81 13.33 17.05
C ASP A 87 -3.36 12.08 17.76
#